data_AF-A0A7C1ZKB5-F1
#
_entry.id   AF-A0A7C1ZKB5-F1
#
_cell.length_a   1.000
_cell.length_b   1.000
_cell.length_c   1.000
_cell.angle_alpha   90.00
_cell.angle_beta   90.00
_cell.angle_gamma   90.00
#
_symmetry.space_group_name_H-M   'P 1'
#
loop_
_entity.id
_entity.type
_entity.pdbx_description
1 polymer ?
#
loop_
_entity_poly.entity_id
_entity_poly.type
_entity_poly.pdbx_seq_one_letter_code
_entity_poly.pdbx_strand_id
1 'polypeptide(L)'
;TSIDVKKINKDIISIISGRTTIISEEFLREASVGKVNEAVASLMENLLTSRQRELENSVRNVLDWGGTSGTDTVFGVILGSHLMLIDIDYNSNKNEGIFRL
;
A
#
# COMPACT_ATOMS: atom_id res chain seq x y z
N THR A 1 0.47 -17.72 -7.62
CA THR A 1 -0.80 -17.17 -8.16
C THR A 1 -0.63 -15.67 -8.13
N SER A 2 -0.68 -14.99 -9.27
CA SER A 2 -0.47 -13.53 -9.30
C SER A 2 -1.64 -12.82 -8.61
N ILE A 3 -1.35 -11.78 -7.85
CA ILE A 3 -2.32 -11.01 -7.06
C ILE A 3 -3.03 -10.01 -7.98
N ASP A 4 -4.37 -10.13 -8.13
CA ASP A 4 -5.18 -9.13 -8.84
C ASP A 4 -5.52 -7.95 -7.91
N VAL A 5 -4.65 -6.95 -7.90
CA VAL A 5 -4.79 -5.74 -7.08
C VAL A 5 -6.08 -4.97 -7.40
N LYS A 6 -6.51 -4.93 -8.67
CA LYS A 6 -7.74 -4.21 -9.05
C LYS A 6 -8.97 -4.88 -8.48
N LYS A 7 -9.02 -6.21 -8.52
CA LYS A 7 -10.11 -6.96 -7.89
C LYS A 7 -10.12 -6.76 -6.38
N ILE A 8 -8.97 -6.83 -5.71
CA ILE A 8 -8.87 -6.60 -4.27
C ILE A 8 -9.38 -5.20 -3.88
N ASN A 9 -8.94 -4.16 -4.59
CA ASN A 9 -9.41 -2.80 -4.35
C ASN A 9 -10.93 -2.70 -4.50
N LYS A 10 -11.50 -3.28 -5.56
CA LYS A 10 -12.95 -3.30 -5.78
C LYS A 10 -13.70 -4.02 -4.65
N ASP A 11 -13.19 -5.16 -4.21
CA ASP A 11 -13.79 -5.96 -3.14
C ASP A 11 -13.75 -5.19 -1.81
N ILE A 12 -12.66 -4.50 -1.49
CA ILE A 12 -12.55 -3.61 -0.32
C ILE A 12 -13.60 -2.49 -0.39
N ILE A 13 -13.68 -1.76 -1.51
CA ILE A 13 -14.64 -0.65 -1.65
C ILE A 13 -16.09 -1.12 -1.59
N SER A 14 -16.38 -2.36 -2.00
CA SER A 14 -17.75 -2.89 -1.98
C SER A 14 -18.32 -3.08 -0.57
N ILE A 15 -17.46 -3.20 0.45
CA ILE A 15 -17.88 -3.55 1.82
C ILE A 15 -17.69 -2.44 2.84
N ILE A 16 -17.02 -1.33 2.53
CA ILE A 16 -16.61 -0.33 3.53
C ILE A 16 -17.74 0.59 4.01
N SER A 17 -18.84 0.68 3.25
CA SER A 17 -19.93 1.61 3.56
C SER A 17 -20.55 1.33 4.93
N GLY A 18 -20.57 2.34 5.79
CA GLY A 18 -21.09 2.23 7.16
C GLY A 18 -20.26 1.37 8.12
N ARG A 19 -19.06 0.92 7.72
CA ARG A 19 -18.13 0.14 8.56
C ARG A 19 -16.96 0.95 9.11
N THR A 20 -16.85 2.21 8.70
CA THR A 20 -15.82 3.15 9.13
C THR A 20 -16.42 4.56 9.14
N THR A 21 -15.61 5.58 9.45
CA THR A 21 -16.04 6.98 9.36
C THR A 21 -16.21 7.40 7.91
N ILE A 22 -17.09 8.37 7.65
CA ILE A 22 -17.30 8.92 6.29
C ILE A 22 -15.98 9.41 5.67
N ILE A 23 -15.09 9.99 6.49
CA ILE A 23 -13.78 10.48 6.05
C ILE A 23 -12.87 9.32 5.64
N SER A 24 -12.78 8.28 6.46
CA SER A 24 -11.97 7.09 6.15
C SER A 24 -12.53 6.30 4.96
N GLU A 25 -13.86 6.26 4.80
CA GLU A 25 -14.51 5.66 3.64
C GLU A 25 -14.10 6.38 2.35
N GLU A 26 -14.15 7.71 2.33
CA GLU A 26 -13.73 8.51 1.18
C GLU A 26 -12.24 8.34 0.87
N PHE A 27 -11.38 8.33 1.89
CA PHE A 27 -9.96 8.06 1.70
C PHE A 27 -9.70 6.70 1.05
N LEU A 28 -10.42 5.65 1.46
CA LEU A 28 -10.28 4.33 0.84
C LEU A 28 -10.77 4.35 -0.61
N ARG A 29 -11.90 5.02 -0.91
CA ARG A 29 -12.43 5.16 -2.28
C ARG A 29 -11.43 5.83 -3.21
N GLU A 30 -10.85 6.95 -2.80
CA GLU A 30 -9.84 7.65 -3.61
C GLU A 30 -8.55 6.82 -3.72
N ALA A 31 -8.10 6.17 -2.64
CA ALA A 31 -6.92 5.31 -2.65
C ALA A 31 -7.09 4.12 -3.62
N SER A 32 -8.31 3.60 -3.77
CA SER A 32 -8.60 2.48 -4.68
C SER A 32 -8.33 2.80 -6.16
N VAL A 33 -8.35 4.09 -6.52
CA VAL A 33 -8.03 4.62 -7.85
C VAL A 33 -6.66 5.30 -7.91
N GLY A 34 -5.82 5.09 -6.88
CA GLY A 34 -4.44 5.59 -6.82
C GLY A 34 -4.31 7.02 -6.33
N LYS A 35 -5.37 7.63 -5.80
CA LYS A 35 -5.32 8.98 -5.22
C LYS A 35 -5.23 8.88 -3.71
N VAL A 36 -4.15 9.39 -3.15
CA VAL A 36 -3.92 9.43 -1.70
C VAL A 36 -3.60 10.85 -1.27
N ASN A 37 -3.69 11.13 0.02
CA ASN A 37 -3.19 12.41 0.52
C ASN A 37 -1.66 12.49 0.45
N GLU A 38 -1.15 13.72 0.57
CA GLU A 38 0.26 14.03 0.39
C GLU A 38 1.18 13.24 1.32
N ALA A 39 0.81 13.07 2.59
CA ALA A 39 1.68 12.35 3.53
C ALA A 39 1.85 10.88 3.14
N VAL A 40 0.79 10.21 2.66
CA VAL A 40 0.88 8.83 2.16
C VAL A 40 1.61 8.77 0.82
N ALA A 41 1.41 9.74 -0.06
CA ALA A 41 2.18 9.85 -1.30
C ALA A 41 3.68 9.96 -1.02
N SER A 42 4.08 10.87 -0.12
CA SER A 42 5.48 11.05 0.30
C SER A 42 6.04 9.81 0.99
N LEU A 43 5.24 9.11 1.81
CA LEU A 43 5.65 7.83 2.39
C LEU A 43 5.98 6.79 1.31
N MET A 44 5.09 6.60 0.35
CA MET A 44 5.31 5.66 -0.76
C MET A 44 6.51 6.06 -1.64
N GLU A 45 6.65 7.35 -1.96
CA GLU A 45 7.78 7.85 -2.76
C GLU A 45 9.13 7.64 -2.06
N ASN A 46 9.22 8.01 -0.78
CA ASN A 46 10.46 7.86 -0.01
C ASN A 46 10.82 6.39 0.23
N LEU A 47 9.81 5.52 0.37
CA LEU A 47 9.99 4.08 0.46
C LEU A 47 10.60 3.51 -0.82
N LEU A 48 10.11 3.93 -1.99
CA LEU A 48 10.57 3.43 -3.29
C LEU A 48 11.91 4.04 -3.74
N THR A 49 12.27 5.23 -3.25
CA THR A 49 13.50 5.94 -3.64
C THR A 49 14.67 5.73 -2.69
N SER A 50 14.51 4.91 -1.64
CA SER A 50 15.57 4.54 -0.67
C SER A 50 16.22 5.71 0.07
N ARG A 51 15.49 6.82 0.28
CA ARG A 51 15.99 8.00 1.01
C ARG A 51 15.73 7.87 2.51
N GLN A 52 16.61 7.15 3.21
CA GLN A 52 16.39 6.71 4.60
C GLN A 52 15.91 7.82 5.57
N ARG A 53 16.53 9.00 5.54
CA ARG A 53 16.12 10.12 6.42
C ARG A 53 14.74 10.67 6.04
N GLU A 54 14.44 10.76 4.76
CA GLU A 54 13.14 11.26 4.27
C GLU A 54 12.04 10.23 4.54
N LEU A 55 12.37 8.93 4.49
CA LEU A 55 11.48 7.84 4.86
C LEU A 55 11.12 7.87 6.35
N GLU A 56 12.10 8.06 7.24
CA GLU A 56 11.81 8.15 8.67
C GLU A 56 10.85 9.32 8.98
N ASN A 57 11.09 10.47 8.36
CA ASN A 57 10.24 11.65 8.52
C ASN A 57 8.82 11.42 7.97
N SER A 58 8.68 10.80 6.79
CA SER A 58 7.36 10.52 6.23
C SER A 58 6.58 9.48 7.04
N VAL A 59 7.27 8.48 7.62
CA VAL A 59 6.65 7.55 8.57
C VAL A 59 6.14 8.29 9.80
N ARG A 60 6.96 9.15 10.43
CA ARG A 60 6.54 9.94 11.60
C ARG A 60 5.34 10.82 11.30
N ASN A 61 5.33 11.50 10.15
CA ASN A 61 4.23 12.34 9.72
C ASN A 61 2.90 11.58 9.61
N VAL A 62 2.92 10.33 9.13
CA VAL A 62 1.71 9.50 9.05
C VAL A 62 1.33 8.93 10.43
N LEU A 63 2.31 8.58 11.27
CA LEU A 63 2.05 8.11 12.65
C LEU A 63 1.43 9.19 13.53
N ASP A 64 1.72 10.46 13.28
CA ASP A 64 1.11 11.59 13.98
C ASP A 64 -0.39 11.77 13.68
N TRP A 65 -0.95 10.99 12.75
CA TRP A 65 -2.40 10.89 12.57
C TRP A 65 -2.99 10.16 13.77
N GLY A 66 -3.56 10.93 14.70
CA GLY A 66 -4.07 10.45 15.98
C GLY A 66 -4.95 9.18 15.91
N GLY A 67 -4.96 8.43 17.01
CA GLY A 67 -5.63 7.14 17.10
C GLY A 67 -4.78 6.00 16.51
N THR A 68 -5.43 4.99 15.93
CA THR A 68 -4.73 3.86 15.28
C THR A 68 -4.55 4.06 13.78
N SER A 69 -5.25 5.01 13.17
CA SER A 69 -5.30 5.18 11.70
C SER A 69 -3.94 5.44 11.07
N GLY A 70 -3.06 6.21 11.73
CA GLY A 70 -1.68 6.40 11.28
C GLY A 70 -0.88 5.10 11.27
N THR A 71 -0.98 4.33 12.36
CA THR A 71 -0.30 3.03 12.50
C THR A 71 -0.80 2.02 11.48
N ASP A 72 -2.12 1.92 11.31
CA ASP A 72 -2.76 1.03 10.33
C ASP A 72 -2.35 1.38 8.90
N THR A 73 -2.20 2.67 8.59
CA THR A 73 -1.76 3.16 7.28
C THR A 73 -0.29 2.80 7.00
N VAL A 74 0.61 3.09 7.95
CA VAL A 74 2.04 2.74 7.80
C VAL A 74 2.21 1.23 7.64
N PHE A 75 1.53 0.45 8.48
CA PHE A 75 1.55 -1.01 8.38
C PHE A 75 1.03 -1.50 7.03
N GLY A 76 -0.10 -0.95 6.56
CA GLY A 76 -0.68 -1.29 5.26
C GLY A 76 0.25 -1.01 4.08
N VAL A 77 0.96 0.12 4.11
CA VAL A 77 1.96 0.46 3.07
C VAL A 77 3.11 -0.54 3.09
N ILE A 78 3.71 -0.83 4.24
CA ILE A 78 4.83 -1.78 4.37
C ILE A 78 4.41 -3.19 3.93
N LEU A 79 3.25 -3.66 4.42
CA LEU A 79 2.72 -4.97 4.06
C LEU A 79 2.43 -5.07 2.55
N GLY A 80 1.78 -4.05 1.98
CA GLY A 80 1.49 -3.98 0.55
C GLY A 80 2.77 -4.03 -0.29
N SER A 81 3.78 -3.23 0.07
CA SER A 81 5.08 -3.25 -0.61
C SER A 81 5.77 -4.62 -0.49
N HIS A 82 5.71 -5.26 0.68
CA HIS A 82 6.29 -6.58 0.88
C HIS A 82 5.62 -7.66 0.01
N LEU A 83 4.28 -7.66 -0.05
CA LEU A 83 3.52 -8.59 -0.90
C LEU A 83 3.84 -8.38 -2.38
N MET A 84 3.98 -7.13 -2.83
CA MET A 84 4.39 -6.82 -4.21
C MET A 84 5.79 -7.34 -4.52
N LEU A 85 6.77 -7.13 -3.62
CA LEU A 85 8.14 -7.59 -3.82
C LEU A 85 8.23 -9.12 -3.85
N ILE A 86 7.47 -9.82 -3.00
CA ILE A 86 7.38 -11.29 -3.02
C ILE A 86 6.80 -11.79 -4.34
N ASP A 87 5.71 -11.18 -4.85
CA ASP A 87 5.13 -11.60 -6.14
C ASP A 87 6.11 -11.37 -7.30
N ILE A 88 6.88 -10.28 -7.28
CA ILE A 88 7.94 -10.01 -8.27
C ILE A 88 9.01 -11.10 -8.22
N ASP A 89 9.54 -11.41 -7.04
CA ASP A 89 10.61 -12.42 -6.87
C ASP A 89 10.13 -13.82 -7.30
N TYR A 90 8.91 -14.20 -6.92
CA TYR A 90 8.31 -15.47 -7.33
C TYR A 90 8.16 -15.59 -8.85
N ASN A 91 7.69 -14.52 -9.52
CA ASN A 91 7.51 -14.53 -10.97
C ASN A 91 8.86 -14.49 -11.72
N SER A 92 9.88 -13.82 -11.17
CA SER A 92 11.23 -13.82 -11.73
C SER A 92 11.83 -15.24 -11.76
N ASN A 93 11.82 -15.93 -10.62
CA ASN A 93 12.35 -17.29 -10.48
C ASN A 93 11.60 -18.32 -11.35
N LYS A 94 10.28 -18.15 -11.51
CA LYS A 94 9.49 -19.02 -12.42
C LYS A 94 9.91 -18.87 -13.88
N ASN A 95 10.21 -17.65 -14.33
CA ASN A 95 10.60 -17.38 -15.72
C ASN A 95 12.00 -17.92 -16.05
N GLU A 96 12.94 -17.88 -15.10
CA GLU A 96 14.26 -18.51 -15.26
C GLU A 96 14.18 -20.04 -15.39
N GLY A 97 13.24 -20.68 -14.69
CA GLY A 97 13.01 -22.13 -14.79
C GLY A 97 12.45 -22.58 -16.15
N ILE A 98 11.77 -21.70 -16.89
CA ILE A 98 11.20 -22.01 -18.22
C ILE A 98 12.26 -21.88 -19.33
N PHE A 99 13.24 -20.98 -19.18
CA PHE A 99 14.32 -20.76 -20.15
C PHE A 99 15.49 -21.78 -20.05
N ARG A 100 15.41 -22.74 -19.11
CA ARG A 100 16.39 -23.83 -18.94
C ARG A 100 15.98 -25.15 -19.61
N LEU A 101 14.96 -25.15 -20.48
CA LEU A 101 14.53 -26.31 -21.28
C LEU A 101 15.01 -26.23 -22.72
#